data_AF-A0A358Q2K5-F1
#
_entry.id   AF-A0A358Q2K5-F1
#
_cell.length_a   1.000
_cell.length_b   1.000
_cell.length_c   1.000
_cell.angle_alpha   90.00
_cell.angle_beta   90.00
_cell.angle_gamma   90.00
#
_symmetry.space_group_name_H-M   'P 1'
#
loop_
_entity.id
_entity.type
_entity.pdbx_description
1 polymer ?
#
loop_
_entity_poly.entity_id
_entity_poly.type
_entity_poly.pdbx_seq_one_letter_code
_entity_poly.pdbx_strand_id
1 'polypeptide(L)'
;MASKGVALFIRSLSLLVVSQSLKVTHFECKLYFDIPSTYGSLTNVLGDIADKHHSINVASDFRALAFYPEFLKISWNSLAAYSQTPEYQLYKGNLVKQAIHISKTMPYSVTVNRQTLEPIYPAASIAGIMGLVSMFRDFIPGLIIDCQYLTMLLASKSEIIYILVIKLYP
;
A
#
# COMPACT_ATOMS: atom_id res chain seq x y z
N MET A 1 -0.63 -20.10 27.79
CA MET A 1 -1.51 -18.92 27.96
C MET A 1 -1.04 -17.67 27.20
N ALA A 2 0.06 -17.70 26.41
CA ALA A 2 0.63 -16.52 25.75
C ALA A 2 0.05 -16.19 24.35
N SER A 3 -0.70 -17.08 23.69
CA SER A 3 -1.15 -16.85 22.30
C SER A 3 -2.34 -15.90 22.14
N LYS A 4 -3.06 -15.59 23.24
CA LYS A 4 -4.19 -14.65 23.19
C LYS A 4 -3.76 -13.19 23.12
N GLY A 5 -2.57 -12.85 23.65
CA GLY A 5 -2.05 -11.48 23.64
C GLY A 5 -1.60 -11.00 22.26
N VAL A 6 -0.97 -11.89 21.47
CA VAL A 6 -0.46 -11.58 20.12
C VAL A 6 -1.59 -11.40 19.11
N ALA A 7 -2.65 -12.23 19.21
CA ALA A 7 -3.83 -12.09 18.37
C ALA A 7 -4.59 -10.78 18.63
N LEU A 8 -4.60 -10.30 19.89
CA LEU A 8 -5.15 -9.00 20.28
C LEU A 8 -4.30 -7.83 19.75
N PHE A 9 -2.98 -7.97 19.74
CA PHE A 9 -2.07 -6.94 19.20
C PHE A 9 -2.15 -6.82 17.67
N ILE A 10 -2.22 -7.94 16.95
CA ILE A 10 -2.37 -7.96 15.48
C ILE A 10 -3.75 -7.42 15.07
N ARG A 11 -4.83 -7.79 15.78
CA ARG A 11 -6.15 -7.18 15.54
C ARG A 11 -6.14 -5.67 15.81
N SER A 12 -5.42 -5.22 16.85
CA SER A 12 -5.28 -3.80 17.15
C SER A 12 -4.50 -3.07 16.06
N LEU A 13 -3.50 -3.70 15.42
CA LEU A 13 -2.73 -3.13 14.31
C LEU A 13 -3.56 -3.06 13.02
N SER A 14 -4.32 -4.12 12.69
CA SER A 14 -5.23 -4.13 11.53
C SER A 14 -6.37 -3.12 11.68
N LEU A 15 -6.91 -2.97 12.91
CA LEU A 15 -7.88 -1.91 13.21
C LEU A 15 -7.25 -0.53 13.22
N LEU A 16 -5.96 -0.38 13.57
CA LEU A 16 -5.26 0.90 13.48
C LEU A 16 -5.07 1.33 12.02
N VAL A 17 -4.70 0.41 11.12
CA VAL A 17 -4.54 0.68 9.68
C VAL A 17 -5.88 1.04 9.05
N VAL A 18 -6.97 0.36 9.42
CA VAL A 18 -8.32 0.68 8.91
C VAL A 18 -8.89 1.96 9.55
N SER A 19 -8.63 2.21 10.84
CA SER A 19 -9.07 3.43 11.54
C SER A 19 -8.29 4.68 11.11
N GLN A 20 -7.03 4.54 10.68
CA GLN A 20 -6.26 5.65 10.12
C GLN A 20 -6.78 6.07 8.75
N SER A 21 -7.44 5.19 7.99
CA SER A 21 -8.12 5.56 6.73
C SER A 21 -9.42 6.36 6.92
N LEU A 22 -10.01 6.37 8.12
CA LEU A 22 -11.31 7.03 8.38
C LEU A 22 -11.23 8.31 9.23
N LYS A 23 -10.06 8.67 9.77
CA LYS A 23 -9.83 9.90 10.55
C LYS A 23 -8.78 10.83 9.93
N VAL A 24 -8.78 10.96 8.59
CA VAL A 24 -7.92 11.94 7.90
C VAL A 24 -8.71 13.22 7.59
N THR A 25 -9.16 13.88 8.65
CA THR A 25 -9.52 15.32 8.60
C THR A 25 -8.79 15.95 9.78
N HIS A 26 -7.76 16.77 9.48
CA HIS A 26 -6.81 17.39 10.42
C HIS A 26 -5.57 16.59 10.85
N PHE A 27 -4.94 15.84 9.94
CA PHE A 27 -3.48 15.73 9.99
C PHE A 27 -2.90 16.66 8.94
N GLU A 28 -2.25 17.71 9.41
CA GLU A 28 -1.55 18.68 8.58
C GLU A 28 -0.69 17.98 7.53
N CYS A 29 -0.80 18.48 6.32
CA CYS A 29 -0.13 18.03 5.11
C CYS A 29 1.39 18.30 5.21
N LYS A 30 2.07 17.54 6.08
CA LYS A 30 3.52 17.57 6.31
C LYS A 30 4.18 16.24 5.91
N LEU A 31 3.54 15.49 5.01
CA LEU A 31 4.09 14.28 4.38
C LEU A 31 4.87 14.65 3.09
N TYR A 32 5.65 15.72 3.13
CA TYR A 32 6.78 15.90 2.22
C TYR A 32 7.97 15.24 2.91
N PHE A 33 8.14 13.96 2.63
CA PHE A 33 9.14 13.12 3.27
C PHE A 33 10.48 13.41 2.60
N ASP A 34 11.33 14.24 3.22
CA ASP A 34 12.76 14.28 2.90
C ASP A 34 13.34 12.93 3.34
N ILE A 35 13.38 11.97 2.41
CA ILE A 35 14.14 10.73 2.61
C ILE A 35 15.59 11.22 2.83
N PRO A 36 16.18 11.02 4.02
CA PRO A 36 17.53 11.48 4.28
C PRO A 36 18.45 10.92 3.18
N SER A 37 19.14 11.80 2.46
CA SER A 37 20.06 11.46 1.36
C SER A 37 21.23 10.57 1.80
N THR A 38 21.32 10.25 3.09
CA THR A 38 22.36 9.48 3.75
C THR A 38 22.31 7.97 3.51
N TYR A 39 21.28 7.45 2.82
CA TYR A 39 21.21 6.03 2.45
C TYR A 39 21.00 5.83 0.94
N GLY A 40 22.06 5.98 0.13
CA GLY A 40 21.98 5.76 -1.32
C GLY A 40 21.43 4.38 -1.72
N SER A 41 21.62 3.35 -0.88
CA SER A 41 21.01 2.03 -1.07
C SER A 41 19.48 2.02 -0.93
N LEU A 42 18.91 2.92 -0.13
CA LEU A 42 17.47 3.01 0.11
C LEU A 42 16.77 3.72 -1.05
N THR A 43 17.40 4.77 -1.60
CA THR A 43 16.90 5.48 -2.79
C THR A 43 16.75 4.53 -3.98
N ASN A 44 17.71 3.63 -4.19
CA ASN A 44 17.63 2.64 -5.27
C ASN A 44 16.48 1.64 -5.07
N VAL A 45 16.27 1.16 -3.83
CA VAL A 45 15.16 0.24 -3.53
C VAL A 45 13.81 0.94 -3.74
N LEU A 46 13.68 2.18 -3.27
CA LEU A 46 12.47 2.99 -3.46
C LEU A 46 12.21 3.31 -4.94
N GLY A 47 13.27 3.57 -5.72
CA GLY A 47 13.17 3.73 -7.18
C GLY A 47 12.67 2.46 -7.87
N ASP A 48 13.27 1.31 -7.56
CA ASP A 48 12.84 0.02 -8.12
C ASP A 48 11.38 -0.32 -7.75
N ILE A 49 10.95 0.02 -6.53
CA ILE A 49 9.54 -0.08 -6.11
C ILE A 49 8.63 0.77 -7.01
N ALA A 50 8.97 2.05 -7.20
CA ALA A 50 8.17 2.93 -8.07
C ALA A 50 8.07 2.37 -9.50
N ASP A 51 9.20 1.93 -10.06
CA ASP A 51 9.29 1.40 -11.41
C ASP A 51 8.47 0.11 -11.58
N LYS A 52 8.59 -0.84 -10.63
CA LYS A 52 7.88 -2.12 -10.67
C LYS A 52 6.37 -1.98 -10.52
N HIS A 53 5.90 -0.94 -9.84
CA HIS A 53 4.48 -0.65 -9.77
C HIS A 53 4.01 0.34 -10.85
N HIS A 54 4.88 0.76 -11.77
CA HIS A 54 4.59 1.75 -12.81
C HIS A 54 3.97 3.04 -12.23
N SER A 55 4.47 3.48 -11.08
CA SER A 55 3.98 4.66 -10.38
C SER A 55 4.98 5.80 -10.46
N ILE A 56 4.47 7.03 -10.57
CA ILE A 56 5.27 8.25 -10.56
C ILE A 56 5.97 8.44 -9.20
N ASN A 57 5.38 7.92 -8.12
CA ASN A 57 5.91 8.03 -6.77
C ASN A 57 5.70 6.73 -5.98
N VAL A 58 6.53 6.53 -4.97
CA VAL A 58 6.45 5.39 -4.07
C VAL A 58 5.21 5.48 -3.19
N ALA A 59 4.49 4.36 -3.08
CA ALA A 59 3.31 4.27 -2.22
C ALA A 59 3.65 4.67 -0.77
N SER A 60 2.66 5.22 -0.06
CA SER A 60 2.80 5.59 1.35
C SER A 60 3.29 4.43 2.21
N ASP A 61 2.85 3.21 1.91
CA ASP A 61 3.21 1.99 2.64
C ASP A 61 4.72 1.72 2.60
N PHE A 62 5.32 1.79 1.40
CA PHE A 62 6.77 1.60 1.24
C PHE A 62 7.57 2.77 1.78
N ARG A 63 7.06 4.00 1.71
CA ARG A 63 7.67 5.16 2.38
C ARG A 63 7.67 5.01 3.91
N ALA A 64 6.62 4.43 4.49
CA ALA A 64 6.61 4.09 5.91
C ALA A 64 7.59 2.96 6.24
N LEU A 65 7.72 1.94 5.38
CA LEU A 65 8.71 0.88 5.55
C LEU A 65 10.16 1.35 5.37
N ALA A 66 10.38 2.50 4.74
CA ALA A 66 11.71 3.09 4.58
C ALA A 66 12.38 3.45 5.94
N PHE A 67 11.60 3.59 7.02
CA PHE A 67 12.13 3.70 8.38
C PHE A 67 12.82 2.41 8.87
N TYR A 68 12.56 1.27 8.22
CA TYR A 68 13.17 -0.02 8.49
C TYR A 68 13.90 -0.53 7.23
N PRO A 69 15.00 0.12 6.83
CA PRO A 69 15.60 -0.05 5.50
C PRO A 69 16.06 -1.49 5.22
N GLU A 70 16.62 -2.18 6.21
CA GLU A 70 17.03 -3.58 6.07
C GLU A 70 15.83 -4.51 5.89
N PHE A 71 14.75 -4.28 6.64
CA PHE A 71 13.51 -5.04 6.45
C PHE A 71 12.96 -4.80 5.05
N LEU A 72 12.81 -3.54 4.64
CA LEU A 72 12.30 -3.16 3.33
C LEU A 72 13.11 -3.81 2.22
N LYS A 73 14.45 -3.75 2.29
CA LYS A 73 15.35 -4.35 1.30
C LYS A 73 15.16 -5.87 1.18
N ILE A 74 15.13 -6.57 2.33
CA ILE A 74 14.97 -8.04 2.35
C ILE A 74 13.59 -8.44 1.85
N SER A 75 12.54 -7.78 2.34
CA SER A 75 11.17 -8.11 1.99
C SER A 75 10.86 -7.75 0.54
N TRP A 76 11.40 -6.63 0.05
CA TRP A 76 11.23 -6.20 -1.34
C TRP A 76 11.84 -7.19 -2.32
N ASN A 77 13.04 -7.72 -2.07
CA ASN A 77 13.65 -8.71 -2.97
C ASN A 77 12.75 -9.93 -3.23
N SER A 78 12.02 -10.38 -2.21
CA SER A 78 11.09 -11.51 -2.34
C SER A 78 9.77 -11.08 -3.00
N LEU A 79 9.25 -9.92 -2.61
CA LEU A 79 8.01 -9.36 -3.15
C LEU A 79 8.13 -8.99 -4.64
N ALA A 80 9.26 -8.40 -5.04
CA ALA A 80 9.53 -7.99 -6.42
C ALA A 80 9.53 -9.19 -7.38
N ALA A 81 10.02 -10.35 -6.94
CA ALA A 81 9.91 -11.57 -7.72
C ALA A 81 8.46 -12.08 -7.78
N TYR A 82 7.75 -12.02 -6.65
CA TYR A 82 6.35 -12.45 -6.59
C TYR A 82 5.42 -11.58 -7.45
N SER A 83 5.63 -10.27 -7.53
CA SER A 83 4.79 -9.34 -8.29
C SER A 83 4.80 -9.61 -9.81
N GLN A 84 5.82 -10.31 -10.31
CA GLN A 84 5.95 -10.70 -11.72
C GLN A 84 5.28 -12.04 -12.03
N THR A 85 4.71 -12.73 -11.04
CA THR A 85 4.13 -14.06 -11.23
C THR A 85 2.73 -14.00 -11.83
N PRO A 86 2.32 -15.02 -12.63
CA PRO A 86 0.94 -15.13 -13.12
C PRO A 86 -0.09 -15.15 -11.99
N GLU A 87 0.25 -15.77 -10.86
CA GLU A 87 -0.60 -15.86 -9.68
C GLU A 87 -0.91 -14.47 -9.12
N TYR A 88 0.10 -13.61 -8.99
CA TYR A 88 -0.09 -12.23 -8.54
C TYR A 88 -1.05 -11.47 -9.47
N GLN A 89 -0.85 -11.58 -10.79
CA GLN A 89 -1.70 -10.90 -11.77
C GLN A 89 -3.14 -11.44 -11.75
N LEU A 90 -3.32 -12.73 -11.53
CA LEU A 90 -4.64 -13.35 -11.35
C LEU A 90 -5.35 -12.80 -10.11
N TYR A 91 -4.66 -12.75 -8.96
CA TYR A 91 -5.23 -12.17 -7.73
C TYR A 91 -5.57 -10.70 -7.90
N LYS A 92 -4.68 -9.93 -8.53
CA LYS A 92 -4.91 -8.51 -8.83
C LYS A 92 -6.17 -8.32 -9.67
N GLY A 93 -6.31 -9.09 -10.76
CA GLY A 93 -7.48 -9.06 -11.63
C GLY A 93 -8.77 -9.48 -10.91
N ASN A 94 -8.69 -10.47 -10.01
CA ASN A 94 -9.83 -10.91 -9.21
C ASN A 94 -10.28 -9.84 -8.21
N LEU A 95 -9.35 -9.15 -7.54
CA LEU A 95 -9.66 -8.03 -6.65
C LEU A 95 -10.39 -6.90 -7.39
N VAL A 96 -9.93 -6.53 -8.58
CA VAL A 96 -10.60 -5.52 -9.41
C VAL A 96 -12.03 -5.95 -9.76
N LYS A 97 -12.23 -7.19 -10.21
CA LYS A 97 -13.55 -7.72 -10.55
C LYS A 97 -14.50 -7.73 -9.35
N GLN A 98 -14.01 -8.15 -8.19
CA GLN A 98 -14.78 -8.17 -6.95
C GLN A 98 -15.13 -6.76 -6.49
N ALA A 99 -14.18 -5.81 -6.53
CA ALA A 99 -14.43 -4.42 -6.18
C ALA A 99 -15.52 -3.78 -7.05
N ILE A 100 -15.49 -4.03 -8.37
CA ILE A 100 -16.53 -3.55 -9.31
C ILE A 100 -17.88 -4.22 -9.04
N HIS A 101 -17.88 -5.50 -8.69
CA HIS A 101 -19.13 -6.20 -8.37
C HIS A 101 -19.75 -5.63 -7.09
N ILE A 102 -18.96 -5.45 -6.03
CA ILE A 102 -19.39 -4.89 -4.75
C ILE A 102 -19.84 -3.45 -4.91
N SER A 103 -19.15 -2.63 -5.72
CA SER A 103 -19.54 -1.23 -5.92
C SER A 103 -20.94 -1.09 -6.52
N LYS A 104 -21.40 -2.08 -7.31
CA LYS A 104 -22.76 -2.11 -7.89
C LYS A 104 -23.85 -2.45 -6.88
N THR A 105 -23.50 -3.10 -5.77
CA THR A 105 -24.45 -3.53 -4.73
C THR A 105 -24.46 -2.60 -3.51
N MET A 106 -23.68 -1.51 -3.53
CA MET A 106 -23.63 -0.55 -2.43
C MET A 106 -24.97 0.20 -2.28
N PRO A 107 -25.47 0.38 -1.04
CA PRO A 107 -26.75 1.06 -0.78
C PRO A 107 -26.75 2.54 -1.18
N TYR A 108 -25.57 3.16 -1.22
CA TYR A 108 -25.36 4.53 -1.67
C TYR A 108 -24.38 4.52 -2.84
N SER A 109 -24.92 4.43 -4.06
CA SER A 109 -24.10 4.46 -5.27
C SER A 109 -23.55 5.88 -5.47
N VAL A 110 -22.23 6.00 -5.48
CA VAL A 110 -21.53 7.23 -5.83
C VAL A 110 -21.18 7.14 -7.31
N THR A 111 -21.97 7.78 -8.16
CA THR A 111 -21.67 7.86 -9.60
C THR A 111 -21.08 9.24 -9.88
N VAL A 112 -19.77 9.28 -10.08
CA VAL A 112 -19.06 10.45 -10.62
C VAL A 112 -18.83 10.21 -12.10
N ASN A 113 -19.45 11.03 -12.93
CA ASN A 113 -19.26 11.00 -14.38
C ASN A 113 -18.87 12.41 -14.89
N ARG A 114 -18.53 12.49 -16.17
CA ARG A 114 -18.12 13.76 -16.78
C ARG A 114 -19.17 14.87 -16.57
N GLN A 115 -20.44 14.55 -16.77
CA GLN A 115 -21.55 15.50 -16.66
C GLN A 115 -21.69 16.06 -15.25
N THR A 116 -21.41 15.26 -14.21
CA THR A 116 -21.42 15.74 -12.82
C THR A 116 -20.25 16.68 -12.49
N LEU A 117 -19.16 16.64 -13.27
CA LEU A 117 -17.95 17.43 -13.03
C LEU A 117 -17.86 18.69 -13.91
N GLU A 118 -18.52 18.69 -15.08
CA GLU A 118 -18.54 19.80 -16.03
C GLU A 118 -18.94 21.17 -15.43
N PRO A 119 -19.88 21.26 -14.47
CA PRO A 119 -20.22 22.55 -13.84
C PRO A 119 -19.12 23.09 -12.92
N ILE A 120 -18.18 22.25 -12.48
CA ILE A 120 -17.20 22.55 -11.42
C ILE A 120 -15.80 22.70 -12.00
N TYR A 121 -15.47 21.93 -13.04
CA TYR A 121 -14.12 21.81 -13.58
C TYR A 121 -14.07 22.00 -15.10
N PRO A 122 -12.98 22.58 -15.64
CA PRO A 122 -12.77 22.64 -17.08
C PRO A 122 -12.47 21.24 -17.63
N ALA A 123 -12.74 21.04 -18.93
CA ALA A 123 -12.61 19.74 -19.59
C ALA A 123 -11.21 19.10 -19.44
N ALA A 124 -10.14 19.90 -19.45
CA ALA A 124 -8.77 19.42 -19.24
C ALA A 124 -8.57 18.82 -17.83
N SER A 125 -9.11 19.47 -16.80
CA SER A 125 -9.06 18.96 -15.42
C SER A 125 -9.88 17.69 -15.26
N ILE A 126 -11.05 17.60 -15.92
CA ILE A 126 -11.87 16.38 -15.89
C ILE A 126 -11.11 15.20 -16.50
N ALA A 127 -10.45 15.41 -17.64
CA ALA A 127 -9.61 14.38 -18.25
C ALA A 127 -8.47 13.93 -17.31
N GLY A 128 -7.83 14.87 -16.62
CA GLY A 128 -6.82 14.58 -15.61
C GLY A 128 -7.36 13.77 -14.42
N ILE A 129 -8.51 14.16 -13.87
CA ILE A 129 -9.17 13.43 -12.78
C ILE A 129 -9.52 12.00 -13.20
N MET A 130 -10.12 11.83 -14.37
CA MET A 130 -10.48 10.50 -14.89
C MET A 130 -9.24 9.63 -15.12
N GLY A 131 -8.16 10.22 -15.64
CA GLY A 131 -6.88 9.55 -15.81
C GLY A 131 -6.28 9.07 -14.49
N LEU A 132 -6.26 9.94 -13.46
CA LEU A 132 -5.79 9.60 -12.12
C LEU A 132 -6.63 8.49 -11.48
N VAL A 133 -7.97 8.57 -11.56
CA VAL A 133 -8.87 7.54 -11.03
C VAL A 133 -8.61 6.20 -11.73
N SER A 134 -8.40 6.20 -13.05
CA SER A 134 -8.07 4.97 -13.79
C SER A 134 -6.73 4.40 -13.35
N MET A 135 -5.70 5.24 -13.21
CA MET A 135 -4.38 4.83 -12.72
C MET A 135 -4.49 4.19 -11.32
N PHE A 136 -5.17 4.84 -10.37
CA PHE A 136 -5.30 4.32 -9.01
C PHE A 136 -6.13 3.03 -8.95
N ARG A 137 -7.17 2.89 -9.79
CA ARG A 137 -7.94 1.65 -9.90
C ARG A 137 -7.06 0.45 -10.28
N ASP A 138 -6.05 0.66 -11.12
CA ASP A 138 -5.15 -0.40 -11.55
C ASP A 138 -3.94 -0.58 -10.61
N PHE A 139 -3.58 0.45 -9.85
CA PHE A 139 -2.44 0.46 -8.93
C PHE A 139 -2.79 -0.12 -7.55
N ILE A 140 -3.88 0.33 -6.92
CA ILE A 140 -4.27 -0.02 -5.54
C ILE A 140 -4.39 -1.55 -5.31
N PRO A 141 -4.99 -2.35 -6.21
CA PRO A 141 -5.11 -3.79 -6.00
C PRO A 141 -3.76 -4.50 -5.83
N GLY A 142 -2.71 -4.00 -6.50
CA GLY A 142 -1.35 -4.50 -6.32
C GLY A 142 -0.85 -4.25 -4.90
N LEU A 143 -0.99 -3.00 -4.43
CA LEU A 143 -0.59 -2.62 -3.06
C LEU A 143 -1.28 -3.45 -1.98
N ILE A 144 -2.56 -3.81 -2.17
CA ILE A 144 -3.29 -4.68 -1.24
C ILE A 144 -2.59 -6.05 -1.14
N ILE A 145 -2.21 -6.62 -2.28
CA ILE A 145 -1.51 -7.91 -2.34
C ILE A 145 -0.13 -7.80 -1.71
N ASP A 146 0.59 -6.70 -1.98
CA ASP A 146 1.92 -6.45 -1.44
C ASP A 146 1.89 -6.38 0.09
N CYS A 147 0.97 -5.59 0.65
CA CYS A 147 0.78 -5.49 2.10
C CYS A 147 0.41 -6.84 2.73
N GLN A 148 -0.45 -7.63 2.06
CA GLN A 148 -0.79 -8.96 2.53
C GLN A 148 0.42 -9.90 2.51
N TYR A 149 1.22 -9.89 1.43
CA TYR A 149 2.43 -10.68 1.31
C TYR A 149 3.43 -10.36 2.43
N LEU A 150 3.70 -9.08 2.66
CA LEU A 150 4.58 -8.61 3.72
C LEU A 150 4.08 -9.02 5.11
N THR A 151 2.77 -8.95 5.33
CA THR A 151 2.14 -9.42 6.57
C THR A 151 2.32 -10.92 6.78
N MET A 152 2.17 -11.72 5.71
CA MET A 152 2.40 -13.17 5.76
C MET A 152 3.87 -13.52 5.99
N LEU A 153 4.80 -12.75 5.42
CA LEU A 153 6.23 -12.90 5.64
C LEU A 153 6.61 -12.64 7.10
N LEU A 154 5.97 -11.65 7.75
CA LEU A 154 6.13 -11.39 9.18
C LEU A 154 5.52 -12.49 10.05
N ALA A 155 4.32 -12.97 9.71
CA ALA A 155 3.62 -13.99 10.50
C ALA A 155 4.32 -15.36 10.44
N SER A 156 4.78 -15.78 9.26
CA SER A 156 5.46 -17.07 9.04
C SER A 156 6.86 -17.16 9.66
N LYS A 157 7.52 -16.02 9.88
CA LYS A 157 8.88 -15.95 10.46
C LYS A 157 8.90 -15.56 11.94
N SER A 158 7.82 -15.86 12.68
CA SER A 158 7.69 -15.51 14.11
C SER A 158 8.74 -16.17 15.04
N GLU A 159 9.54 -17.12 14.56
CA GLU A 159 10.74 -17.61 15.27
C GLU A 159 12.02 -16.79 14.96
N ILE A 160 12.10 -16.10 13.81
CA ILE A 160 13.28 -15.32 13.37
C ILE A 160 13.23 -13.86 13.87
N ILE A 161 12.03 -13.34 14.18
CA ILE A 161 11.84 -11.98 14.72
C ILE A 161 12.64 -11.77 16.02
N TYR A 162 12.80 -12.80 16.86
CA TYR A 162 13.62 -12.70 18.07
C TYR A 162 15.09 -12.40 17.75
N ILE A 163 15.64 -12.89 16.65
CA ILE A 163 17.06 -12.66 16.29
C ILE A 163 17.26 -11.25 15.70
N LEU A 164 16.29 -10.73 14.95
CA LEU A 164 16.36 -9.40 14.35
C LEU A 164 16.07 -8.27 15.35
N VAL A 165 15.12 -8.47 16.29
CA VAL A 165 14.84 -7.50 17.35
C VAL A 165 16.02 -7.40 18.33
N ILE A 166 16.69 -8.51 18.64
CA ILE A 166 17.90 -8.52 19.51
C ILE A 166 19.10 -7.83 18.85
N LYS A 167 19.19 -7.78 17.51
CA LYS A 167 20.27 -7.05 16.80
C LYS A 167 19.98 -5.56 16.56
N LEU A 168 18.72 -5.13 16.64
CA LEU A 168 18.30 -3.75 16.37
C LEU A 168 18.15 -2.89 17.64
N TYR A 169 18.36 -3.47 18.82
CA TYR A 169 18.47 -2.76 20.10
C TYR A 169 19.74 -3.24 20.84
N PRO A 170 20.84 -2.49 20.83
CA PRO A 170 21.85 -2.60 21.88
C PRO A 170 21.30 -2.11 23.23
#